data_AF-A0A069D061-F1
#
_entry.id   AF-A0A069D061-F1
#
_cell.length_a   1.000
_cell.length_b   1.000
_cell.length_c   1.000
_cell.angle_alpha   90.00
_cell.angle_beta   90.00
_cell.angle_gamma   90.00
#
_symmetry.space_group_name_H-M   'P 1'
#
loop_
_entity.id
_entity.type
_entity.pdbx_description
1 polymer ?
#
loop_
_entity_poly.entity_id
_entity_poly.type
_entity_poly.pdbx_seq_one_letter_code
_entity_poly.pdbx_strand_id
1 'polypeptide(L)'
;MKKYILIFWILLPCCSAKIENHNPKTNKVHEIFQVISGKMQAHNDYMEKNRLFEELIGHTMHFFKVVNTVAPQFLTDTKLYKDDILNLLTDKSFKRYDLIDYDIPYLLYNLHIDDYVDLLYSVVPLFKNGDIDQEIFERFIFPDDFVSTSLYKNYQNEKLQLFLKNLLKDQDLISKVKIQKPYQNDSFSERILSLKNGTMWEGNSEYMGLKKMYANGAAILDGLKAKMGY
;
A
#
# COMPACT_ATOMS: atom_id res chain seq x y z
N MET A 1 54.65 48.69 -18.06
CA MET A 1 54.53 47.31 -17.55
C MET A 1 53.95 47.35 -16.14
N LYS A 2 52.88 46.55 -15.89
CA LYS A 2 52.05 46.35 -14.66
C LYS A 2 50.59 46.71 -14.95
N LYS A 3 49.85 45.78 -15.57
CA LYS A 3 48.89 44.81 -14.96
C LYS A 3 47.64 45.49 -14.41
N TYR A 4 46.63 45.62 -15.27
CA TYR A 4 45.23 45.87 -14.88
C TYR A 4 44.64 44.58 -14.33
N ILE A 5 44.12 44.62 -13.10
CA ILE A 5 43.31 43.56 -12.51
C ILE A 5 41.87 43.82 -12.95
N LEU A 6 41.33 42.96 -13.81
CA LEU A 6 39.92 42.94 -14.16
C LEU A 6 39.18 42.15 -13.07
N ILE A 7 38.35 42.81 -12.27
CA ILE A 7 37.46 42.15 -11.31
C ILE A 7 36.16 41.83 -12.06
N PHE A 8 35.98 40.56 -12.43
CA PHE A 8 34.71 40.04 -12.94
C PHE A 8 33.72 39.94 -11.78
N TRP A 9 32.68 40.79 -11.80
CA TRP A 9 31.48 40.59 -10.99
C TRP A 9 30.66 39.47 -11.63
N ILE A 10 30.77 38.26 -11.08
CA ILE A 10 29.86 37.16 -11.41
C ILE A 10 28.54 37.43 -10.70
N LEU A 11 27.53 37.82 -11.47
CA LEU A 11 26.13 37.79 -11.06
C LEU A 11 25.74 36.33 -10.80
N LEU A 12 25.71 35.94 -9.53
CA LEU A 12 25.01 34.73 -9.10
C LEU A 12 23.51 34.93 -9.36
N PRO A 13 22.84 34.09 -10.17
CA PRO A 13 21.40 34.07 -10.18
C PRO A 13 20.96 33.56 -8.82
N CYS A 14 20.25 34.42 -8.08
CA CYS A 14 19.56 34.05 -6.86
C CYS A 14 18.55 32.97 -7.24
N CYS A 15 18.92 31.70 -7.04
CA CYS A 15 17.97 30.60 -7.02
C CYS A 15 16.96 30.92 -5.93
N SER A 16 15.80 31.45 -6.34
CA SER A 16 14.63 31.47 -5.51
C SER A 16 14.28 30.01 -5.23
N ALA A 17 14.81 29.47 -4.13
CA ALA A 17 14.37 28.21 -3.58
C ALA A 17 12.85 28.32 -3.44
N LYS A 18 12.11 27.49 -4.19
CA LYS A 18 10.69 27.29 -3.93
C LYS A 18 10.60 26.86 -2.48
N ILE A 19 10.04 27.74 -1.64
CA ILE A 19 9.58 27.35 -0.32
C ILE A 19 8.48 26.34 -0.60
N GLU A 20 8.78 25.06 -0.38
CA GLU A 20 7.78 24.01 -0.31
C GLU A 20 6.79 24.43 0.76
N ASN A 21 5.57 24.75 0.32
CA ASN A 21 4.47 25.08 1.20
C ASN A 21 4.09 23.78 1.95
N HIS A 22 4.80 23.50 3.05
CA HIS A 22 4.45 22.42 3.96
C HIS A 22 3.09 22.75 4.59
N ASN A 23 2.04 22.06 4.13
CA ASN A 23 0.73 22.13 4.73
C ASN A 23 0.84 21.65 6.20
N PRO A 24 0.42 22.45 7.20
CA PRO A 24 0.58 22.11 8.61
C PRO A 24 -0.15 20.80 9.02
N LYS A 25 -1.12 20.32 8.25
CA LYS A 25 -1.73 18.99 8.44
C LYS A 25 -0.79 17.85 8.06
N THR A 26 -0.04 17.99 6.96
CA THR A 26 0.89 16.98 6.44
C THR A 26 2.04 16.72 7.41
N ASN A 27 2.60 17.77 8.03
CA ASN A 27 3.64 17.63 9.06
C ASN A 27 3.14 16.82 10.27
N LYS A 28 1.87 16.99 10.64
CA LYS A 28 1.27 16.27 11.77
C LYS A 28 1.04 14.78 11.48
N VAL A 29 0.61 14.43 10.26
CA VAL A 29 0.44 13.02 9.86
C VAL A 29 1.79 12.31 9.83
N HIS A 30 2.81 12.94 9.24
CA HIS A 30 4.17 12.42 9.21
C HIS A 30 4.69 12.14 10.64
N GLU A 31 4.66 13.12 11.52
CA GLU A 31 5.15 12.97 12.90
C GLU A 31 4.43 11.84 13.66
N ILE A 32 3.10 11.75 13.51
CA ILE A 32 2.31 10.67 14.11
C ILE A 32 2.73 9.31 13.55
N PHE A 33 2.90 9.20 12.24
CA PHE A 33 3.31 7.94 11.60
C PHE A 33 4.74 7.54 11.98
N GLN A 34 5.62 8.48 12.30
CA GLN A 34 6.94 8.16 12.85
C GLN A 34 6.83 7.50 14.22
N VAL A 35 5.87 7.93 15.06
CA VAL A 35 5.60 7.28 16.35
C VAL A 35 5.01 5.87 16.15
N ILE A 36 4.11 5.70 15.19
CA ILE A 36 3.56 4.38 14.83
C ILE A 36 4.68 3.46 14.32
N SER A 37 5.49 3.94 13.38
CA SER A 37 6.65 3.25 12.80
C SER A 37 7.61 2.77 13.88
N GLY A 38 8.00 3.64 14.82
CA GLY A 38 8.88 3.27 15.93
C GLY A 38 8.28 2.23 16.88
N LYS A 39 6.96 2.25 17.11
CA LYS A 39 6.28 1.22 17.93
C LYS A 39 6.22 -0.13 17.23
N MET A 40 5.97 -0.13 15.93
CA MET A 40 5.95 -1.36 15.12
C MET A 40 7.36 -1.96 15.01
N GLN A 41 8.38 -1.12 14.81
CA GLN A 41 9.77 -1.56 14.84
C GLN A 41 10.13 -2.21 16.18
N ALA A 42 9.80 -1.58 17.31
CA ALA A 42 10.08 -2.13 18.63
C ALA A 42 9.36 -3.48 18.88
N HIS A 43 8.17 -3.67 18.31
CA HIS A 43 7.46 -4.94 18.35
C HIS A 43 8.19 -6.00 17.51
N ASN A 44 8.58 -5.69 16.29
CA ASN A 44 9.34 -6.60 15.42
C ASN A 44 10.68 -7.01 16.06
N ASP A 45 11.43 -6.05 16.60
CA ASP A 45 12.69 -6.29 17.31
C ASP A 45 12.48 -7.24 18.51
N TYR A 46 11.37 -7.07 19.24
CA TYR A 46 11.00 -7.97 20.33
C TYR A 46 10.70 -9.38 19.82
N MET A 47 9.92 -9.53 18.75
CA MET A 47 9.59 -10.83 18.17
C MET A 47 10.85 -11.56 17.69
N GLU A 48 11.73 -10.88 16.97
CA GLU A 48 12.99 -11.44 16.48
C GLU A 48 13.91 -11.85 17.63
N LYS A 49 14.15 -10.94 18.59
CA LYS A 49 15.01 -11.20 19.76
C LYS A 49 14.57 -12.42 20.56
N ASN A 50 13.26 -12.61 20.71
CA ASN A 50 12.69 -13.73 21.46
C ASN A 50 12.40 -14.96 20.59
N ARG A 51 12.74 -14.92 19.29
CA ARG A 51 12.49 -15.99 18.30
C ARG A 51 11.02 -16.41 18.26
N LEU A 52 10.14 -15.43 18.41
CA LEU A 52 8.71 -15.62 18.33
C LEU A 52 8.30 -15.53 16.85
N PHE A 53 7.48 -16.48 16.41
CA PHE A 53 6.86 -16.41 15.11
C PHE A 53 5.59 -15.56 15.20
N GLU A 54 5.52 -14.51 14.38
CA GLU A 54 4.29 -13.75 14.15
C GLU A 54 3.79 -14.01 12.74
N GLU A 55 2.53 -14.43 12.62
CA GLU A 55 1.87 -14.48 11.32
C GLU A 55 1.31 -13.10 10.94
N LEU A 56 1.01 -12.91 9.64
CA LEU A 56 0.54 -11.64 9.09
C LEU A 56 -0.71 -11.09 9.80
N ILE A 57 -1.61 -11.96 10.25
CA ILE A 57 -2.80 -11.57 11.00
C ILE A 57 -2.41 -10.97 12.35
N GLY A 58 -1.48 -11.60 13.06
CA GLY A 58 -0.95 -11.10 14.34
C GLY A 58 -0.30 -9.73 14.20
N HIS A 59 0.57 -9.58 13.18
CA HIS A 59 1.21 -8.29 12.84
C HIS A 59 0.15 -7.20 12.58
N THR A 60 -0.84 -7.51 11.74
CA THR A 60 -1.90 -6.55 11.37
C THR A 60 -2.75 -6.15 12.58
N MET A 61 -3.10 -7.11 13.45
CA MET A 61 -3.81 -6.83 14.70
C MET A 61 -3.00 -5.92 15.62
N HIS A 62 -1.69 -6.16 15.73
CA HIS A 62 -0.80 -5.29 16.51
C HIS A 62 -0.74 -3.88 15.90
N PHE A 63 -0.61 -3.77 14.58
CA PHE A 63 -0.62 -2.50 13.87
C PHE A 63 -1.88 -1.68 14.20
N PHE A 64 -3.07 -2.27 14.05
CA PHE A 64 -4.31 -1.56 14.39
C PHE A 64 -4.40 -1.19 15.88
N LYS A 65 -3.88 -2.02 16.78
CA LYS A 65 -3.80 -1.67 18.22
C LYS A 65 -2.92 -0.45 18.44
N VAL A 66 -1.76 -0.37 17.78
CA VAL A 66 -0.86 0.78 17.83
C VAL A 66 -1.54 2.01 17.26
N VAL A 67 -2.13 1.93 16.07
CA VAL A 67 -2.85 3.05 15.44
C VAL A 67 -3.98 3.55 16.34
N ASN A 68 -4.81 2.65 16.88
CA ASN A 68 -5.91 3.02 17.77
C ASN A 68 -5.43 3.72 19.06
N THR A 69 -4.21 3.40 19.52
CA THR A 69 -3.63 4.03 20.71
C THR A 69 -3.01 5.40 20.41
N VAL A 70 -2.31 5.52 19.29
CA VAL A 70 -1.53 6.72 18.95
C VAL A 70 -2.38 7.75 18.20
N ALA A 71 -3.23 7.28 17.29
CA ALA A 71 -3.98 8.11 16.36
C ALA A 71 -5.33 7.45 15.99
N PRO A 72 -6.25 7.28 16.96
CA PRO A 72 -7.57 6.68 16.70
C PRO A 72 -8.34 7.41 15.60
N GLN A 73 -8.11 8.72 15.40
CA GLN A 73 -8.70 9.50 14.33
C GLN A 73 -8.37 9.00 12.92
N PHE A 74 -7.27 8.27 12.74
CA PHE A 74 -6.98 7.65 11.45
C PHE A 74 -7.92 6.48 11.12
N LEU A 75 -8.56 5.89 12.13
CA LEU A 75 -9.57 4.84 11.98
C LEU A 75 -10.99 5.40 11.94
N THR A 76 -11.27 6.49 12.65
CA THR A 76 -12.63 7.08 12.65
C THR A 76 -12.86 8.02 11.49
N ASP A 77 -11.82 8.73 11.03
CA ASP A 77 -11.90 9.77 10.00
C ASP A 77 -10.88 9.56 8.88
N THR A 78 -10.63 8.31 8.47
CA THR A 78 -9.62 7.94 7.47
C THR A 78 -9.67 8.82 6.21
N LYS A 79 -10.87 9.17 5.74
CA LYS A 79 -11.09 10.04 4.58
C LYS A 79 -10.38 11.39 4.69
N LEU A 80 -10.37 12.00 5.88
CA LEU A 80 -9.78 13.31 6.11
C LEU A 80 -8.26 13.29 5.96
N TYR A 81 -7.63 12.15 6.20
CA TYR A 81 -6.17 11.99 6.23
C TYR A 81 -5.62 11.19 5.05
N LYS A 82 -6.49 10.68 4.15
CA LYS A 82 -6.11 9.70 3.13
C LYS A 82 -4.94 10.13 2.25
N ASP A 83 -4.91 11.39 1.83
CA ASP A 83 -3.89 11.91 0.92
C ASP A 83 -2.55 12.08 1.65
N ASP A 84 -2.58 12.60 2.87
CA ASP A 84 -1.39 12.73 3.71
C ASP A 84 -0.81 11.35 4.07
N ILE A 85 -1.67 10.36 4.33
CA ILE A 85 -1.26 8.97 4.60
C ILE A 85 -0.66 8.32 3.34
N LEU A 86 -1.30 8.49 2.17
CA LEU A 86 -0.78 7.97 0.91
C LEU A 86 0.60 8.56 0.58
N ASN A 87 0.79 9.86 0.81
CA ASN A 87 2.03 10.57 0.53
C ASN A 87 3.24 9.99 1.29
N LEU A 88 3.02 9.34 2.44
CA LEU A 88 4.08 8.66 3.20
C LEU A 88 4.83 7.62 2.38
N LEU A 89 4.16 6.94 1.43
CA LEU A 89 4.80 5.95 0.56
C LEU A 89 5.94 6.59 -0.26
N THR A 90 5.81 7.86 -0.62
CA THR A 90 6.78 8.59 -1.45
C THR A 90 7.69 9.53 -0.65
N ASP A 91 7.40 9.72 0.64
CA ASP A 91 8.13 10.67 1.48
C ASP A 91 9.52 10.12 1.85
N LYS A 92 10.57 10.71 1.27
CA LYS A 92 11.96 10.30 1.50
C LYS A 92 12.49 10.64 2.89
N SER A 93 11.83 11.55 3.62
CA SER A 93 12.20 11.90 5.00
C SER A 93 11.60 10.93 6.02
N PHE A 94 10.61 10.14 5.61
CA PHE A 94 9.94 9.17 6.46
C PHE A 94 10.87 7.98 6.77
N LYS A 95 11.09 7.70 8.06
CA LYS A 95 11.98 6.62 8.50
C LYS A 95 11.15 5.34 8.56
N ARG A 96 11.37 4.50 7.56
CA ARG A 96 10.63 3.26 7.37
C ARG A 96 11.28 2.13 8.16
N TYR A 97 10.47 1.32 8.83
CA TYR A 97 10.84 -0.07 9.14
C TYR A 97 10.35 -0.97 8.00
N ASP A 98 10.80 -2.21 8.02
CA ASP A 98 10.71 -3.13 6.89
C ASP A 98 9.29 -3.41 6.36
N LEU A 99 8.24 -3.20 7.15
CA LEU A 99 6.85 -3.52 6.73
C LEU A 99 5.91 -2.31 6.67
N ILE A 100 6.36 -1.08 6.97
CA ILE A 100 5.45 0.07 7.07
C ILE A 100 4.72 0.36 5.75
N ASP A 101 5.37 0.14 4.61
CA ASP A 101 4.77 0.37 3.30
C ASP A 101 3.62 -0.63 3.03
N TYR A 102 3.64 -1.81 3.66
CA TYR A 102 2.54 -2.77 3.65
C TYR A 102 1.39 -2.40 4.60
N ASP A 103 1.72 -1.74 5.71
CA ASP A 103 0.74 -1.33 6.73
C ASP A 103 -0.06 -0.07 6.33
N ILE A 104 0.52 0.81 5.51
CA ILE A 104 -0.18 1.99 4.96
C ILE A 104 -1.47 1.61 4.20
N PRO A 105 -1.44 0.66 3.23
CA PRO A 105 -2.64 0.13 2.59
C PRO A 105 -3.70 -0.35 3.58
N TYR A 106 -3.31 -1.07 4.66
CA TYR A 106 -4.25 -1.61 5.64
C TYR A 106 -5.08 -0.53 6.32
N LEU A 107 -4.46 0.61 6.63
CA LEU A 107 -5.18 1.74 7.18
C LEU A 107 -6.16 2.35 6.17
N LEU A 108 -5.73 2.47 4.91
CA LEU A 108 -6.51 3.09 3.84
C LEU A 108 -7.69 2.21 3.37
N TYR A 109 -7.68 0.91 3.66
CA TYR A 109 -8.80 0.03 3.39
C TYR A 109 -10.09 0.40 4.13
N ASN A 110 -9.99 1.21 5.19
CA ASN A 110 -11.13 1.67 5.97
C ASN A 110 -11.98 2.76 5.27
N LEU A 111 -11.56 3.22 4.09
CA LEU A 111 -12.33 4.16 3.29
C LEU A 111 -13.63 3.53 2.77
N HIS A 112 -14.69 4.35 2.69
CA HIS A 112 -15.90 4.01 1.94
C HIS A 112 -15.54 3.71 0.48
N ILE A 113 -16.25 2.77 -0.16
CA ILE A 113 -15.88 2.25 -1.48
C ILE A 113 -15.63 3.35 -2.53
N ASP A 114 -16.48 4.38 -2.60
CA ASP A 114 -16.30 5.45 -3.60
C ASP A 114 -15.05 6.30 -3.31
N ASP A 115 -14.74 6.55 -2.04
CA ASP A 115 -13.54 7.29 -1.63
C ASP A 115 -12.27 6.44 -1.82
N TYR A 116 -12.39 5.12 -1.63
CA TYR A 116 -11.33 4.17 -1.92
C TYR A 116 -11.04 4.10 -3.41
N VAL A 117 -12.05 4.10 -4.28
CA VAL A 117 -11.84 4.15 -5.73
C VAL A 117 -11.13 5.46 -6.15
N ASP A 118 -11.44 6.60 -5.52
CA ASP A 118 -10.68 7.85 -5.75
C ASP A 118 -9.21 7.72 -5.32
N LEU A 119 -8.95 7.05 -4.20
CA LEU A 119 -7.59 6.72 -3.77
C LEU A 119 -6.89 5.85 -4.83
N LEU A 120 -7.56 4.84 -5.38
CA LEU A 120 -6.97 3.97 -6.41
C LEU A 120 -6.55 4.75 -7.67
N TYR A 121 -7.33 5.74 -8.09
CA TYR A 121 -6.94 6.64 -9.18
C TYR A 121 -5.67 7.44 -8.86
N SER A 122 -5.40 7.73 -7.59
CA SER A 122 -4.18 8.41 -7.13
C SER A 122 -2.99 7.45 -7.02
N VAL A 123 -3.23 6.17 -6.76
CA VAL A 123 -2.20 5.12 -6.64
C VAL A 123 -1.62 4.72 -8.01
N VAL A 124 -2.44 4.67 -9.06
CA VAL A 124 -2.00 4.32 -10.43
C VAL A 124 -0.81 5.16 -10.91
N PRO A 125 -0.84 6.51 -10.88
CA PRO A 125 0.30 7.31 -11.33
C PRO A 125 1.56 7.09 -10.49
N LEU A 126 1.44 6.84 -9.17
CA LEU A 126 2.61 6.53 -8.32
C LEU A 126 3.35 5.30 -8.85
N PHE A 127 2.61 4.23 -9.17
CA PHE A 127 3.22 3.02 -9.75
C PHE A 127 3.77 3.27 -11.15
N LYS A 128 3.03 3.98 -12.02
CA LYS A 128 3.48 4.28 -13.39
C LYS A 128 4.75 5.13 -13.40
N ASN A 129 4.94 6.01 -12.42
CA ASN A 129 6.16 6.80 -12.25
C ASN A 129 7.30 6.02 -11.58
N GLY A 130 7.00 4.89 -10.92
CA GLY A 130 7.97 4.11 -10.16
C GLY A 130 8.21 4.65 -8.75
N ASP A 131 7.28 5.46 -8.24
CA ASP A 131 7.31 5.98 -6.86
C ASP A 131 6.95 4.88 -5.84
N ILE A 132 6.20 3.86 -6.27
CA ILE A 132 5.92 2.64 -5.52
C ILE A 132 6.20 1.42 -6.40
N ASP A 133 6.52 0.29 -5.78
CA ASP A 133 6.71 -0.97 -6.48
C ASP A 133 5.39 -1.67 -6.82
N GLN A 134 5.47 -2.76 -7.60
CA GLN A 134 4.32 -3.55 -8.00
C GLN A 134 3.63 -4.23 -6.80
N GLU A 135 4.35 -4.61 -5.75
CA GLU A 135 3.74 -5.30 -4.60
C GLU A 135 2.82 -4.36 -3.83
N ILE A 136 3.28 -3.14 -3.52
CA ILE A 136 2.47 -2.10 -2.89
C ILE A 136 1.30 -1.71 -3.80
N PHE A 137 1.57 -1.51 -5.09
CA PHE A 137 0.52 -1.20 -6.07
C PHE A 137 -0.58 -2.26 -6.10
N GLU A 138 -0.21 -3.54 -6.23
CA GLU A 138 -1.16 -4.64 -6.29
C GLU A 138 -1.91 -4.83 -4.97
N ARG A 139 -1.31 -4.51 -3.82
CA ARG A 139 -1.96 -4.55 -2.51
C ARG A 139 -3.14 -3.57 -2.43
N PHE A 140 -3.07 -2.41 -3.07
CA PHE A 140 -4.22 -1.51 -3.19
C PHE A 140 -5.35 -2.07 -4.07
N ILE A 141 -5.00 -2.69 -5.19
CA ILE A 141 -5.97 -3.16 -6.20
C ILE A 141 -6.57 -4.52 -5.83
N PHE A 142 -5.82 -5.33 -5.10
CA PHE A 142 -6.19 -6.64 -4.61
C PHE A 142 -5.95 -6.68 -3.09
N PRO A 143 -6.82 -6.01 -2.30
CA PRO A 143 -6.68 -5.95 -0.86
C PRO A 143 -6.54 -7.33 -0.24
N ASP A 144 -5.72 -7.40 0.81
CA ASP A 144 -5.58 -8.60 1.63
C ASP A 144 -6.90 -8.90 2.34
N ASP A 145 -7.42 -10.11 2.13
CA ASP A 145 -8.75 -10.53 2.60
C ASP A 145 -8.86 -10.66 4.11
N PHE A 146 -7.74 -10.80 4.82
CA PHE A 146 -7.74 -10.79 6.29
C PHE A 146 -7.97 -9.39 6.86
N VAL A 147 -7.76 -8.36 6.04
CA VAL A 147 -7.79 -6.96 6.46
C VAL A 147 -9.01 -6.24 5.89
N SER A 148 -9.30 -6.46 4.61
CA SER A 148 -10.43 -5.80 3.96
C SER A 148 -11.04 -6.61 2.85
N THR A 149 -12.37 -6.49 2.79
CA THR A 149 -13.19 -7.16 1.81
C THR A 149 -13.86 -6.22 0.80
N SER A 150 -13.50 -4.94 0.89
CA SER A 150 -14.30 -3.84 0.37
C SER A 150 -14.42 -3.90 -1.15
N LEU A 151 -13.34 -4.15 -1.89
CA LEU A 151 -13.42 -4.16 -3.35
C LEU A 151 -14.25 -5.31 -3.90
N TYR A 152 -14.00 -6.54 -3.45
CA TYR A 152 -14.71 -7.69 -4.00
C TYR A 152 -16.15 -7.79 -3.55
N LYS A 153 -16.49 -7.37 -2.31
CA LYS A 153 -17.90 -7.28 -1.89
C LYS A 153 -18.67 -6.18 -2.62
N ASN A 154 -17.96 -5.15 -3.11
CA ASN A 154 -18.55 -4.04 -3.84
C ASN A 154 -18.24 -4.11 -5.35
N TYR A 155 -17.99 -5.30 -5.92
CA TYR A 155 -17.67 -5.41 -7.34
C TYR A 155 -18.75 -4.79 -8.25
N GLN A 156 -20.02 -4.76 -7.84
CA GLN A 156 -21.10 -4.14 -8.59
C GLN A 156 -21.13 -2.61 -8.53
N ASN A 157 -20.31 -1.96 -7.68
CA ASN A 157 -20.23 -0.51 -7.59
C ASN A 157 -19.80 0.10 -8.94
N GLU A 158 -20.57 1.06 -9.44
CA GLU A 158 -20.38 1.64 -10.78
C GLU A 158 -19.03 2.33 -10.95
N LYS A 159 -18.59 3.04 -9.92
CA LYS A 159 -17.31 3.77 -9.91
C LYS A 159 -16.13 2.79 -9.96
N LEU A 160 -16.20 1.72 -9.18
CA LEU A 160 -15.22 0.62 -9.22
C LEU A 160 -15.24 -0.06 -10.59
N GLN A 161 -16.41 -0.38 -11.14
CA GLN A 161 -16.52 -0.98 -12.47
C GLN A 161 -15.88 -0.12 -13.57
N LEU A 162 -16.07 1.19 -13.50
CA LEU A 162 -15.44 2.14 -14.41
C LEU A 162 -13.92 2.14 -14.25
N PHE A 163 -13.43 2.19 -13.00
CA PHE A 163 -12.00 2.11 -12.69
C PHE A 163 -11.36 0.83 -13.24
N LEU A 164 -11.94 -0.34 -12.97
CA LEU A 164 -11.43 -1.64 -13.46
C LEU A 164 -11.45 -1.71 -14.99
N LYS A 165 -12.48 -1.16 -15.64
CA LYS A 165 -12.55 -1.07 -17.11
C LYS A 165 -11.44 -0.18 -17.67
N ASN A 166 -11.07 0.89 -16.98
CA ASN A 166 -9.97 1.76 -17.37
C ASN A 166 -8.62 1.07 -17.21
N LEU A 167 -8.40 0.35 -16.09
CA LEU A 167 -7.19 -0.46 -15.88
C LEU A 167 -6.98 -1.49 -16.99
N LEU A 168 -8.03 -2.21 -17.42
CA LEU A 168 -7.96 -3.20 -18.50
C LEU A 168 -7.60 -2.59 -19.86
N LYS A 169 -7.85 -1.30 -20.05
CA LYS A 169 -7.54 -0.59 -21.30
C LYS A 169 -6.15 0.05 -21.29
N ASP A 170 -5.53 0.24 -20.12
CA ASP A 170 -4.20 0.83 -19.99
C ASP A 170 -3.12 -0.20 -20.36
N GLN A 171 -2.81 -0.31 -21.65
CA GLN A 171 -1.81 -1.24 -22.16
C GLN A 171 -0.40 -0.95 -21.65
N ASP A 172 -0.10 0.31 -21.34
CA ASP A 172 1.17 0.74 -20.79
C ASP A 172 1.34 0.20 -19.35
N LEU A 173 0.32 0.40 -18.51
CA LEU A 173 0.28 -0.18 -17.17
C LEU A 173 0.42 -1.71 -17.21
N ILE A 174 -0.38 -2.38 -18.04
CA ILE A 174 -0.37 -3.86 -18.17
C ILE A 174 1.02 -4.36 -18.58
N SER A 175 1.67 -3.67 -19.51
CA SER A 175 3.03 -4.04 -19.96
C SER A 175 4.05 -3.86 -18.85
N LYS A 176 3.95 -2.78 -18.07
CA LYS A 176 4.85 -2.50 -16.94
C LYS A 176 4.77 -3.57 -15.85
N VAL A 177 3.56 -3.99 -15.49
CA VAL A 177 3.33 -5.06 -14.49
C VAL A 177 3.93 -6.39 -14.95
N LYS A 178 3.81 -6.73 -16.25
CA LYS A 178 4.38 -7.96 -16.81
C LYS A 178 5.91 -8.00 -16.75
N ILE A 179 6.58 -6.87 -16.99
CA ILE A 179 8.04 -6.79 -17.00
C ILE A 179 8.63 -7.07 -15.61
N GLN A 180 7.97 -6.59 -14.56
CA GLN A 180 8.51 -6.68 -13.19
C GLN A 180 8.33 -8.07 -12.55
N LYS A 181 7.34 -8.86 -12.96
CA LYS A 181 7.15 -10.24 -12.46
C LYS A 181 6.90 -11.25 -13.59
N PRO A 182 7.92 -11.56 -14.43
CA PRO A 182 7.76 -12.44 -15.59
C PRO A 182 7.42 -13.90 -15.23
N TYR A 183 7.55 -14.29 -13.97
CA TYR A 183 7.34 -15.67 -13.49
C TYR A 183 6.09 -15.86 -12.62
N GLN A 184 5.30 -14.81 -12.37
CA GLN A 184 4.00 -14.99 -11.72
C GLN A 184 2.98 -15.41 -12.77
N ASN A 185 2.43 -16.59 -12.57
CA ASN A 185 1.60 -17.31 -13.53
C ASN A 185 0.16 -16.74 -13.64
N ASP A 186 -0.15 -15.69 -12.87
CA ASP A 186 -1.41 -14.93 -12.95
C ASP A 186 -1.23 -13.65 -13.77
N SER A 187 -1.96 -13.53 -14.88
CA SER A 187 -2.00 -12.26 -15.60
C SER A 187 -2.73 -11.23 -14.74
N PHE A 188 -2.09 -10.08 -14.45
CA PHE A 188 -2.72 -8.94 -13.78
C PHE A 188 -4.11 -8.62 -14.36
N SER A 189 -4.25 -8.68 -15.69
CA SER A 189 -5.54 -8.49 -16.38
C SER A 189 -6.60 -9.52 -16.00
N GLU A 190 -6.24 -10.78 -15.79
CA GLU A 190 -7.17 -11.85 -15.37
C GLU A 190 -7.67 -11.64 -13.94
N ARG A 191 -6.79 -11.18 -13.04
CA ARG A 191 -7.18 -10.81 -11.68
C ARG A 191 -8.13 -9.61 -11.70
N ILE A 192 -7.88 -8.60 -12.53
CA ILE A 192 -8.81 -7.48 -12.74
C ILE A 192 -10.16 -7.96 -13.29
N LEU A 193 -10.17 -8.85 -14.29
CA LEU A 193 -11.40 -9.43 -14.84
C LEU A 193 -12.17 -10.21 -13.77
N SER A 194 -11.47 -11.00 -12.95
CA SER A 194 -12.04 -11.77 -11.83
C SER A 194 -12.62 -10.88 -10.72
N LEU A 195 -11.99 -9.74 -10.45
CA LEU A 195 -12.56 -8.75 -9.54
C LEU A 195 -13.80 -8.11 -10.17
N LYS A 196 -13.72 -7.73 -11.45
CA LYS A 196 -14.79 -7.06 -12.18
C LYS A 196 -16.07 -7.91 -12.29
N ASN A 197 -15.95 -9.21 -12.50
CA ASN A 197 -17.09 -10.14 -12.65
C ASN A 197 -17.51 -10.79 -11.31
N GLY A 198 -16.84 -10.49 -10.20
CA GLY A 198 -17.11 -11.07 -8.88
C GLY A 198 -16.61 -12.52 -8.70
N THR A 199 -15.88 -13.09 -9.66
CA THR A 199 -15.40 -14.49 -9.60
C THR A 199 -14.06 -14.64 -8.88
N MET A 200 -13.45 -13.55 -8.42
CA MET A 200 -12.27 -13.59 -7.53
C MET A 200 -12.52 -14.46 -6.29
N TRP A 201 -13.78 -14.53 -5.85
CA TRP A 201 -14.19 -15.44 -4.77
C TRP A 201 -14.18 -16.91 -5.19
N GLU A 202 -14.47 -17.26 -6.43
CA GLU A 202 -14.73 -18.66 -6.82
C GLU A 202 -13.44 -19.43 -7.12
N GLY A 203 -12.44 -18.74 -7.67
CA GLY A 203 -11.18 -19.35 -8.12
C GLY A 203 -11.34 -20.17 -9.39
N ASN A 204 -10.33 -20.17 -10.24
CA ASN A 204 -10.34 -21.00 -11.43
C ASN A 204 -9.74 -22.40 -11.13
N SER A 205 -9.47 -23.20 -12.15
CA SER A 205 -8.88 -24.54 -12.02
C SER A 205 -7.39 -24.53 -11.68
N GLU A 206 -6.70 -23.41 -11.95
CA GLU A 206 -5.28 -23.22 -11.71
C GLU A 206 -5.00 -22.55 -10.36
N TYR A 207 -5.98 -21.83 -9.80
CA TYR A 207 -5.85 -21.05 -8.57
C TYR A 207 -7.02 -21.25 -7.60
N MET A 208 -6.69 -21.25 -6.31
CA MET A 208 -7.66 -21.29 -5.25
C MET A 208 -8.21 -19.87 -5.02
N GLY A 209 -9.44 -19.59 -5.46
CA GLY A 209 -10.12 -18.33 -5.14
C GLY A 209 -10.59 -18.30 -3.71
N LEU A 210 -11.02 -17.13 -3.23
CA LEU A 210 -11.24 -16.87 -1.79
C LEU A 210 -12.19 -17.88 -1.12
N LYS A 211 -13.30 -18.23 -1.77
CA LYS A 211 -14.24 -19.27 -1.33
C LYS A 211 -13.56 -20.62 -1.14
N LYS A 212 -12.75 -21.04 -2.10
CA LYS A 212 -12.01 -22.30 -2.04
C LYS A 212 -10.91 -22.24 -0.97
N MET A 213 -10.23 -21.09 -0.82
CA MET A 213 -9.24 -20.87 0.24
C MET A 213 -9.86 -21.01 1.62
N TYR A 214 -10.99 -20.34 1.87
CA TYR A 214 -11.69 -20.46 3.16
C TYR A 214 -12.26 -21.87 3.39
N ALA A 215 -12.79 -22.52 2.36
CA ALA A 215 -13.28 -23.90 2.49
C ALA A 215 -12.17 -24.90 2.83
N ASN A 216 -10.95 -24.67 2.32
CA ASN A 216 -9.82 -25.58 2.50
C ASN A 216 -8.86 -25.15 3.63
N GLY A 217 -9.00 -23.93 4.15
CA GLY A 217 -8.08 -23.34 5.13
C GLY A 217 -7.96 -24.16 6.41
N ALA A 218 -9.07 -24.73 6.89
CA ALA A 218 -9.07 -25.62 8.05
C ALA A 218 -8.25 -26.91 7.77
N ALA A 219 -8.45 -27.55 6.61
CA ALA A 219 -7.74 -28.77 6.25
C ALA A 219 -6.23 -28.54 6.03
N ILE A 220 -5.84 -27.37 5.49
CA ILE A 220 -4.44 -26.98 5.34
C ILE A 220 -3.80 -26.75 6.71
N LEU A 221 -4.49 -26.03 7.61
CA LEU A 221 -4.01 -25.75 8.96
C LEU A 221 -3.88 -27.04 9.78
N ASP A 222 -4.84 -27.95 9.67
CA ASP A 222 -4.83 -29.25 10.35
C ASP A 222 -3.71 -30.14 9.79
N GLY A 223 -3.47 -30.13 8.49
CA GLY A 223 -2.34 -30.83 7.86
C GLY A 223 -0.97 -30.29 8.29
N LEU A 224 -0.86 -28.98 8.53
CA LEU A 224 0.36 -28.35 9.05
C LEU A 224 0.58 -28.67 10.53
N LYS A 225 -0.47 -28.61 11.36
CA LYS A 225 -0.42 -29.02 12.78
C LYS A 225 0.03 -30.48 12.93
N ALA A 226 -0.55 -31.37 12.13
CA ALA A 226 -0.18 -32.79 12.12
C ALA A 226 1.30 -33.02 11.73
N LYS A 227 1.84 -32.23 10.79
CA LYS A 227 3.27 -32.29 10.41
C LYS A 227 4.20 -31.68 11.45
N MET A 228 3.72 -30.71 12.21
CA MET A 228 4.48 -29.98 13.24
C MET A 228 4.36 -30.62 14.63
N GLY A 229 3.54 -31.65 14.80
CA GLY A 229 3.38 -32.38 16.06
C GLY A 229 2.52 -31.68 17.11
N TYR A 230 1.59 -30.82 16.66
CA TYR A 230 0.56 -30.20 17.50
C TYR A 230 -0.72 -31.04 17.55
#